data_AF-A0A8T5NKN1-F1
#
_entry.id   AF-A0A8T5NKN1-F1
#
_cell.length_a   1.000
_cell.length_b   1.000
_cell.length_c   1.000
_cell.angle_alpha   90.00
_cell.angle_beta   90.00
_cell.angle_gamma   90.00
#
_symmetry.space_group_name_H-M   'P 1'
#
loop_
_entity.id
_entity.type
_entity.pdbx_description
1 polymer ?
#
loop_
_entity_poly.entity_id
_entity_poly.type
_entity_poly.pdbx_seq_one_letter_code
_entity_poly.pdbx_strand_id
1 'polypeptide(L)' 'MCKEHKFGGLWDDPERLKRYEKLFEEAFPGQTALDILHRKPAKNAKK' A
#
# COMPACT_ATOMS: atom_id res chain seq x y z
N MET A 1 25.45 -9.19 -5.51
CA MET A 1 25.25 -7.75 -5.24
C MET A 1 23.80 -7.41 -5.57
N CYS A 2 22.94 -7.19 -4.57
CA CYS A 2 21.59 -6.70 -4.84
C CYS A 2 21.70 -5.27 -5.36
N LYS A 3 21.17 -5.00 -6.56
CA LYS A 3 21.03 -3.63 -7.08
C LYS A 3 20.12 -2.88 -6.11
N GLU A 4 20.60 -1.77 -5.56
CA GLU A 4 19.79 -0.87 -4.74
C GLU A 4 18.53 -0.51 -5.52
N HIS A 5 17.39 -1.12 -5.14
CA HIS A 5 16.10 -0.63 -5.59
C HIS A 5 15.95 0.72 -4.91
N LYS A 6 16.19 1.79 -5.67
CA LYS A 6 15.77 3.11 -5.23
C LYS A 6 14.28 2.98 -4.96
N PHE A 7 13.82 3.23 -3.74
CA PHE A 7 12.42 3.53 -3.41
C PHE A 7 11.99 4.87 -4.05
N GLY A 8 12.57 5.18 -5.22
CA GLY A 8 12.48 6.41 -5.95
C GLY A 8 11.09 6.50 -6.53
N GLY A 9 10.33 7.43 -6.01
CA GLY A 9 9.08 7.84 -6.60
C GLY A 9 7.97 8.09 -5.61
N LEU A 10 7.88 7.36 -4.48
CA LEU A 10 6.77 7.64 -3.54
C LEU A 10 7.13 8.74 -2.56
N TRP A 11 8.39 8.75 -2.09
CA TRP A 11 8.92 9.78 -1.21
C TRP A 11 9.32 11.06 -1.95
N ASP A 12 9.62 10.95 -3.24
CA ASP A 12 10.01 12.07 -4.10
C ASP A 12 8.81 12.85 -4.67
N ASP A 13 7.59 12.32 -4.54
CA ASP A 13 6.35 12.91 -5.06
C ASP A 13 5.24 12.91 -3.99
N PRO A 14 5.13 13.99 -3.20
CA PRO A 14 4.12 14.09 -2.15
C PRO A 14 2.68 14.15 -2.70
N GLU A 15 2.48 14.56 -3.96
CA GLU A 15 1.16 14.52 -4.59
C GLU A 15 0.75 13.09 -4.90
N ARG A 16 1.70 12.27 -5.35
CA ARG A 16 1.48 10.84 -5.58
C ARG A 16 1.15 10.10 -4.30
N LEU A 17 1.81 10.43 -3.19
CA LEU A 17 1.46 9.87 -1.88
C LEU A 17 0.01 10.18 -1.52
N LYS A 18 -0.39 11.46 -1.60
CA LYS A 18 -1.78 11.88 -1.31
C LYS A 18 -2.81 11.18 -2.20
N ARG A 19 -2.50 10.96 -3.48
CA ARG A 19 -3.38 10.21 -4.39
C ARG A 19 -3.58 8.77 -3.91
N TYR A 20 -2.51 8.08 -3.52
CA TYR A 20 -2.61 6.70 -3.04
C TYR A 20 -3.33 6.62 -1.68
N GLU A 21 -3.10 7.57 -0.78
CA GLU A 21 -3.85 7.66 0.50
C GLU A 21 -5.35 7.79 0.24
N LYS A 22 -5.76 8.69 -0.66
CA LYS A 22 -7.18 8.85 -1.01
C LYS A 22 -7.78 7.59 -1.63
N LEU A 23 -7.08 6.97 -2.59
CA LEU A 23 -7.53 5.71 -3.22
C LEU A 23 -7.65 4.58 -2.19
N PHE A 24 -6.76 4.56 -1.20
CA PHE A 24 -6.80 3.60 -0.12
C PHE A 24 -8.02 3.80 0.79
N GLU A 25 -8.29 5.04 1.21
CA GLU A 25 -9.46 5.38 2.02
C GLU A 25 -10.79 5.04 1.32
N GLU A 26 -10.87 5.27 0.00
CA GLU A 26 -12.04 4.91 -0.82
C GLU A 26 -12.23 3.39 -0.93
N ALA A 27 -11.15 2.64 -1.09
CA ALA A 27 -11.20 1.17 -1.21
C ALA A 27 -11.46 0.47 0.13
N PHE A 28 -10.99 1.04 1.24
CA PHE A 28 -11.01 0.44 2.57
C PHE A 28 -11.44 1.44 3.65
N PRO A 29 -12.69 1.91 3.63
CA PRO A 29 -13.17 2.93 4.56
C PRO A 29 -13.08 2.43 6.01
N GLY A 30 -12.50 3.25 6.88
CA GLY A 30 -12.37 2.97 8.31
C GLY A 30 -11.36 1.87 8.68
N GLN A 31 -10.57 1.38 7.73
CA GLN A 31 -9.48 0.43 7.97
C GLN A 31 -8.13 1.09 7.75
N THR A 32 -7.15 0.76 8.58
CA THR A 32 -5.77 1.24 8.40
C THR A 32 -4.98 0.32 7.48
N ALA A 33 -3.89 0.81 6.91
CA ALA A 33 -2.97 -0.02 6.11
C ALA A 33 -2.44 -1.23 6.91
N LEU A 34 -2.21 -1.06 8.22
CA LEU A 34 -1.80 -2.14 9.10
C LEU A 34 -2.89 -3.19 9.27
N ASP A 35 -4.16 -2.79 9.37
CA ASP A 35 -5.29 -3.73 9.46
C ASP A 35 -5.37 -4.62 8.22
N ILE A 36 -5.06 -4.08 7.04
CA ILE A 36 -5.02 -4.84 5.79
C ILE A 36 -3.81 -5.77 5.74
N LEU A 37 -2.63 -5.28 6.11
CA LEU A 37 -1.40 -6.08 6.12
C LEU A 37 -1.47 -7.26 7.09
N HIS A 38 -2.09 -7.07 8.25
CA HIS A 38 -2.27 -8.12 9.25
C HIS A 38 -3.56 -8.92 9.06
N ARG A 39 -4.40 -8.55 8.09
CA ARG A 39 -5.59 -9.34 7.77
C ARG A 39 -5.14 -10.73 7.36
N LYS A 40 -5.77 -11.76 7.95
CA LYS A 40 -5.59 -13.12 7.46
C LYS A 40 -5.89 -13.11 5.96
N PRO A 41 -4.99 -13.62 5.10
CA PRO A 41 -5.23 -13.63 3.67
C PRO A 41 -6.60 -14.27 3.43
N ALA A 42 -7.37 -13.69 2.52
CA ALA A 42 -8.65 -14.27 2.13
C ALA A 42 -8.41 -15.75 1.81
N LYS A 43 -9.30 -16.65 2.25
CA LYS A 43 -9.13 -18.10 2.07
C LYS A 43 -8.85 -18.53 0.61
N ASN A 44 -9.12 -17.64 -0.35
CA ASN A 44 -8.90 -17.81 -1.78
C ASN A 44 -7.60 -17.19 -2.34
N ALA A 45 -6.79 -16.51 -1.52
CA ALA A 45 -5.50 -15.94 -1.96
C ALA A 45 -4.40 -17.00 -2.13
N LYS A 46 -4.65 -18.23 -1.66
CA LYS A 46 -3.91 -19.44 -2.05
C LYS A 46 -4.71 -20.19 -3.13
N LYS A 47 -4.64 -19.72 -4.37
CA LYS A 47 -4.93 -20.55 -5.55
C LYS A 47 -3.94 -20.21 -6.64
#